data_AF-A0A1B8CC93-F1
#
_entry.id   AF-A0A1B8CC93-F1
#
_cell.length_a   1.000
_cell.length_b   1.000
_cell.length_c   1.000
_cell.angle_alpha   90.00
_cell.angle_beta   90.00
_cell.angle_gamma   90.00
#
_symmetry.space_group_name_H-M   'P 1'
#
loop_
_entity.id
_entity.type
_entity.pdbx_description
1 polymer ?
#
loop_
_entity_poly.entity_id
_entity_poly.type
_entity_poly.pdbx_seq_one_letter_code
_entity_poly.pdbx_strand_id
1 'polypeptide(L)'
;MTLGFFLWGILGFVLGGALGPIQSVFPLFVVLYGIFNALGEMGPGVATFLCAAESFPTTLRGNYLGFAAAVGKAGAAIGTEVFTPIQDSFPTTEKGQQGVFLIGAAFAIVGGLIAWFFIPDKERDLEA
;
A
#
# COMPACT_ATOMS: atom_id res chain seq x y z
N MET A 1 7.99 -6.45 6.46
CA MET A 1 7.27 -5.34 5.78
C MET A 1 7.51 -5.30 4.28
N THR A 2 8.77 -5.25 3.83
CA THR A 2 9.13 -5.07 2.41
C THR A 2 8.57 -6.15 1.48
N LEU A 3 8.64 -7.42 1.90
CA LEU A 3 8.04 -8.54 1.16
C LEU A 3 6.54 -8.32 0.89
N GLY A 4 5.81 -7.84 1.89
CA GLY A 4 4.37 -7.54 1.76
C GLY A 4 4.10 -6.42 0.77
N PHE A 5 4.88 -5.34 0.77
CA PHE A 5 4.79 -4.28 -0.24
C PHE A 5 5.00 -4.79 -1.67
N PHE A 6 6.02 -5.63 -1.89
CA PHE A 6 6.31 -6.17 -3.22
C PHE A 6 5.23 -7.13 -3.70
N LEU A 7 4.78 -8.07 -2.85
CA LEU A 7 3.72 -9.02 -3.20
C LEU A 7 2.38 -8.30 -3.45
N TRP A 8 2.06 -7.32 -2.63
CA TRP A 8 0.86 -6.49 -2.78
C TRP A 8 0.91 -5.65 -4.07
N GLY A 9 2.05 -5.02 -4.36
CA GLY A 9 2.26 -4.25 -5.59
C GLY A 9 2.20 -5.12 -6.85
N ILE A 10 2.83 -6.29 -6.85
CA ILE A 10 2.78 -7.24 -7.99
C ILE A 10 1.33 -7.69 -8.24
N LEU A 11 0.59 -8.08 -7.20
CA LEU A 11 -0.83 -8.40 -7.37
C LEU A 11 -1.66 -7.20 -7.81
N GLY A 12 -1.34 -5.99 -7.35
CA GLY A 12 -1.96 -4.75 -7.82
C GLY A 12 -1.75 -4.53 -9.32
N PHE A 13 -0.55 -4.81 -9.84
CA PHE A 13 -0.28 -4.78 -11.29
C PHE A 13 -1.05 -5.85 -12.05
N VAL A 14 -1.15 -7.07 -11.51
CA VAL A 14 -1.92 -8.16 -12.13
C VAL A 14 -3.42 -7.82 -12.17
N LEU A 15 -3.98 -7.35 -11.06
CA LEU A 15 -5.37 -6.91 -10.98
C LEU A 15 -5.64 -5.71 -11.88
N GLY A 16 -4.77 -4.69 -11.87
CA GLY A 16 -4.90 -3.50 -12.71
C GLY A 16 -4.76 -3.79 -14.21
N GLY A 17 -3.85 -4.67 -14.60
CA GLY A 17 -3.61 -5.02 -16.00
C GLY A 17 -4.66 -5.96 -16.60
N ALA A 18 -5.19 -6.89 -15.79
CA ALA A 18 -6.17 -7.88 -16.22
C ALA A 18 -7.58 -7.68 -15.61
N LEU A 19 -7.91 -6.44 -15.23
CA LEU A 19 -9.14 -6.13 -14.48
C LEU A 19 -10.42 -6.60 -15.21
N GLY A 20 -10.50 -6.42 -16.53
CA GLY A 20 -11.63 -6.83 -17.36
C GLY A 20 -11.94 -8.34 -17.32
N PRO A 21 -10.99 -9.22 -17.71
CA PRO A 21 -11.21 -10.66 -17.66
C PRO A 21 -11.35 -11.22 -16.23
N ILE A 22 -10.84 -10.52 -15.21
CA ILE A 22 -11.00 -10.94 -13.81
C ILE A 22 -12.41 -10.59 -13.30
N GLN A 23 -12.92 -9.41 -13.62
CA GLN A 23 -14.27 -8.99 -13.21
C GLN A 23 -15.39 -9.79 -13.88
N SER A 24 -15.16 -10.35 -15.07
CA SER A 24 -16.14 -11.21 -15.74
C SER A 24 -16.42 -12.52 -14.98
N VAL A 25 -15.48 -12.96 -14.13
CA VAL A 25 -15.62 -14.15 -13.28
C VAL A 25 -15.68 -13.71 -11.81
N PHE A 26 -16.89 -13.41 -11.33
CA PHE A 26 -17.10 -12.86 -9.98
C PHE A 26 -16.41 -13.65 -8.84
N PRO A 27 -16.49 -15.00 -8.76
CA PRO A 27 -15.80 -15.73 -7.68
C PRO A 27 -14.28 -15.59 -7.74
N LEU A 28 -13.70 -15.50 -8.94
CA LEU A 28 -12.26 -15.32 -9.12
C LEU A 28 -11.82 -13.94 -8.64
N PHE A 29 -12.59 -12.89 -8.98
CA PHE A 29 -12.36 -11.55 -8.49
C PHE A 29 -12.36 -11.50 -6.96
N VAL A 30 -13.36 -12.10 -6.30
CA VAL A 30 -13.47 -12.10 -4.84
C VAL A 30 -12.26 -12.75 -4.18
N VAL A 31 -11.81 -13.91 -4.68
CA VAL A 31 -10.64 -14.62 -4.12
C VAL A 31 -9.36 -13.81 -4.33
N LEU A 32 -9.10 -13.33 -5.55
CA LEU A 32 -7.89 -12.56 -5.84
C LEU A 32 -7.85 -11.24 -5.07
N TYR A 33 -8.99 -10.54 -4.99
CA TYR A 33 -9.10 -9.30 -4.23
C TYR A 33 -8.96 -9.54 -2.71
N GLY A 34 -9.46 -10.67 -2.21
CA GLY A 34 -9.26 -11.09 -0.82
C GLY A 34 -7.78 -11.33 -0.50
N ILE A 35 -7.06 -12.03 -1.38
CA ILE A 35 -5.60 -12.23 -1.26
C ILE A 35 -4.87 -10.89 -1.34
N PHE A 36 -5.27 -10.01 -2.27
CA PHE A 36 -4.71 -8.66 -2.39
C PHE A 36 -4.85 -7.87 -1.08
N ASN A 37 -6.04 -7.83 -0.48
CA ASN A 37 -6.24 -7.15 0.80
C ASN A 37 -5.44 -7.81 1.94
N ALA A 38 -5.38 -9.14 2.01
CA ALA A 38 -4.60 -9.84 3.02
C ALA A 38 -3.10 -9.50 2.94
N LEU A 39 -2.54 -9.42 1.73
CA LEU A 39 -1.15 -9.00 1.51
C LEU A 39 -0.94 -7.51 1.80
N GLY A 40 -1.95 -6.67 1.55
CA GLY A 40 -1.93 -5.25 1.94
C GLY A 40 -1.80 -5.08 3.46
N GLU A 41 -2.56 -5.86 4.24
CA GLU A 41 -2.47 -5.83 5.70
C GLU A 41 -1.16 -6.42 6.23
N MET A 42 -0.67 -7.50 5.61
CA MET A 42 0.64 -8.11 5.93
C MET A 42 1.81 -7.16 5.61
N GLY A 43 1.68 -6.34 4.57
CA GLY A 43 2.67 -5.38 4.13
C GLY A 43 2.54 -4.04 4.84
N PRO A 44 2.09 -2.97 4.15
CA PRO A 44 1.95 -1.65 4.75
C PRO A 44 0.98 -1.57 5.93
N GLY A 45 -0.11 -2.35 5.91
CA GLY A 45 -1.26 -2.17 6.81
C GLY A 45 -0.86 -2.20 8.28
N VAL A 46 -0.25 -3.29 8.76
CA VAL A 46 0.19 -3.40 10.16
C VAL A 46 1.63 -2.92 10.37
N ALA A 47 2.52 -3.22 9.42
CA ALA A 47 3.95 -3.05 9.65
C ALA A 47 4.39 -1.57 9.70
N THR A 48 3.69 -0.66 9.02
CA THR A 48 4.02 0.78 9.10
C THR A 48 3.71 1.38 10.46
N PHE A 49 2.58 0.99 11.08
CA PHE A 49 2.25 1.38 12.45
C PHE A 49 3.24 0.81 13.46
N LEU A 50 3.61 -0.46 13.30
CA LEU A 50 4.62 -1.09 14.17
C LEU A 50 5.97 -0.38 14.04
N CYS A 51 6.42 -0.14 12.82
CA CYS A 51 7.66 0.59 12.55
C CYS A 51 7.65 1.98 13.20
N ALA A 52 6.56 2.73 13.08
CA ALA A 52 6.43 4.03 13.72
C ALA A 52 6.48 3.92 15.27
N ALA A 53 5.80 2.93 15.85
CA ALA A 53 5.75 2.76 17.30
C ALA A 53 7.11 2.42 17.91
N GLU A 54 7.89 1.60 17.23
CA GLU A 54 9.20 1.18 17.70
C GLU A 54 10.32 2.16 17.36
N SER A 55 10.11 3.10 16.43
CA SER A 55 11.14 4.09 16.05
C SER A 55 11.32 5.21 17.09
N PHE A 56 10.34 5.41 17.97
CA PHE A 56 10.35 6.53 18.92
C PHE A 56 10.48 6.07 20.40
N PRO A 57 11.25 6.81 21.22
CA PRO A 57 11.37 6.55 22.66
C PRO A 57 10.05 6.77 23.39
N THR A 58 9.80 5.99 24.45
CA THR A 58 8.50 5.91 25.15
C THR A 58 7.92 7.26 25.57
N THR A 59 8.76 8.19 26.03
CA THR A 59 8.35 9.52 26.51
C THR A 59 7.80 10.42 25.39
N LEU A 60 8.24 10.23 24.15
CA LEU A 60 7.86 11.07 23.01
C LEU A 60 7.00 10.33 21.99
N ARG A 61 6.84 9.01 22.14
CA ARG A 61 6.14 8.12 21.21
C ARG A 61 4.73 8.62 20.88
N GLY A 62 3.99 9.15 21.85
CA GLY A 62 2.62 9.66 21.62
C GLY A 62 2.57 10.79 20.59
N ASN A 63 3.46 11.79 20.69
CA ASN A 63 3.47 12.93 19.78
C ASN A 63 3.94 12.53 18.37
N TYR A 64 5.02 11.76 18.28
CA TYR A 64 5.58 11.36 16.98
C TYR A 64 4.72 10.32 16.26
N LEU A 65 4.06 9.40 16.98
CA LEU A 65 3.03 8.53 16.40
C LEU A 65 1.84 9.33 15.87
N GLY A 66 1.38 10.33 16.63
CA GLY A 66 0.32 11.23 16.19
C GLY A 66 0.70 11.99 14.92
N PHE A 67 1.93 12.48 14.84
CA PHE A 67 2.46 13.13 13.64
C PHE A 67 2.54 12.16 12.45
N ALA A 68 3.09 10.96 12.63
CA ALA A 68 3.15 9.95 11.58
C ALA A 68 1.74 9.57 11.07
N ALA A 69 0.78 9.39 11.97
CA ALA A 69 -0.62 9.12 11.62
C ALA A 69 -1.27 10.29 10.87
N ALA A 70 -0.95 11.54 11.24
CA ALA A 70 -1.45 12.73 10.54
C ALA A 70 -0.91 12.79 9.10
N VAL A 71 0.39 12.52 8.90
CA VAL A 71 0.99 12.46 7.54
C VAL A 71 0.34 11.34 6.71
N GLY A 72 0.12 10.17 7.30
CA GLY A 72 -0.56 9.06 6.62
C GLY A 72 -1.99 9.43 6.19
N LYS A 73 -2.76 10.08 7.06
CA LYS A 73 -4.11 10.57 6.73
C LYS A 73 -4.09 11.66 5.67
N ALA A 74 -3.13 12.58 5.71
CA ALA A 74 -2.98 13.62 4.69
C ALA A 74 -2.68 13.00 3.32
N GLY A 75 -1.79 12.00 3.26
CA GLY A 75 -1.51 11.27 2.02
C GLY A 75 -2.76 10.57 1.45
N ALA A 76 -3.57 9.94 2.30
CA ALA A 76 -4.82 9.31 1.87
C ALA A 76 -5.85 10.32 1.33
N ALA A 77 -5.96 11.49 1.97
CA ALA A 77 -6.82 12.57 1.49
C ALA A 77 -6.38 13.08 0.11
N ILE A 78 -5.08 13.36 -0.06
CA ILE A 78 -4.51 13.78 -1.34
C ILE A 78 -4.73 12.70 -2.41
N GLY A 79 -4.49 11.44 -2.09
CA GLY A 79 -4.71 10.33 -3.02
C GLY A 79 -6.16 10.24 -3.50
N THR A 80 -7.12 10.45 -2.60
CA THR A 80 -8.56 10.40 -2.92
C THR A 80 -8.95 11.53 -3.87
N GLU A 81 -8.49 12.75 -3.60
CA GLU A 81 -8.76 13.92 -4.45
C GLU A 81 -8.07 13.83 -5.81
N VAL A 82 -6.88 13.23 -5.90
CA VAL A 82 -6.12 13.10 -7.15
C VAL A 82 -6.60 11.91 -7.99
N PHE A 83 -7.11 10.84 -7.39
CA PHE A 83 -7.59 9.68 -8.14
C PHE A 83 -8.88 9.93 -8.92
N THR A 84 -9.74 10.84 -8.45
CA THR A 84 -10.97 11.22 -9.17
C THR A 84 -10.68 11.82 -10.55
N PRO A 85 -9.90 12.91 -10.70
CA PRO A 85 -9.59 13.49 -12.00
C PRO A 85 -8.75 12.55 -12.88
N ILE A 86 -7.93 11.67 -12.28
CA ILE A 86 -7.21 10.64 -13.04
C ILE A 86 -8.21 9.68 -13.68
N GLN A 87 -9.21 9.18 -12.95
CA GLN A 87 -10.23 8.27 -13.50
C GLN A 87 -11.02 8.95 -14.61
N ASP A 88 -11.41 10.22 -14.41
CA ASP A 88 -12.21 10.99 -15.37
C ASP A 88 -11.44 11.36 -16.65
N SER A 89 -10.10 11.33 -16.60
CA SER A 89 -9.25 11.55 -17.79
C SER A 89 -9.28 10.38 -18.77
N PHE A 90 -9.80 9.21 -18.38
CA PHE A 90 -9.87 8.04 -19.24
C PHE A 90 -11.21 7.95 -20.00
N PRO A 91 -11.23 7.35 -21.21
CA PRO A 91 -12.44 7.28 -22.04
C PRO A 91 -13.57 6.43 -21.47
N THR A 92 -13.26 5.53 -20.54
CA THR A 92 -14.18 4.51 -20.00
C THR A 92 -13.87 4.27 -18.53
N THR A 93 -14.90 4.10 -17.69
CA THR A 93 -14.78 3.87 -16.25
C THR A 93 -13.87 2.68 -15.91
N GLU A 94 -13.95 1.59 -16.68
CA GLU A 94 -13.10 0.40 -16.49
C GLU A 94 -11.61 0.72 -16.66
N LYS A 95 -11.24 1.46 -17.71
CA LYS A 95 -9.86 1.91 -17.92
C LYS A 95 -9.40 2.91 -16.86
N GLY A 96 -10.31 3.74 -16.35
CA GLY A 96 -10.02 4.62 -15.22
C GLY A 96 -9.68 3.84 -13.95
N GLN A 97 -10.49 2.83 -13.62
CA GLN A 97 -10.24 1.93 -12.49
C GLN A 97 -8.92 1.15 -12.66
N GLN A 98 -8.64 0.65 -13.85
CA GLN A 98 -7.36 0.01 -14.19
C GLN A 98 -6.19 0.97 -13.97
N GLY A 99 -6.30 2.20 -14.48
CA GLY A 99 -5.27 3.23 -14.34
C GLY A 99 -4.96 3.54 -12.88
N VAL A 100 -5.98 3.72 -12.05
CA VAL A 100 -5.77 3.96 -10.60
C VAL A 100 -5.17 2.74 -9.91
N PHE A 101 -5.58 1.52 -10.26
CA PHE A 101 -4.97 0.30 -9.72
C PHE A 101 -3.48 0.20 -10.06
N LEU A 102 -3.11 0.50 -11.31
CA LEU A 102 -1.71 0.48 -11.77
C LEU A 102 -0.87 1.56 -11.10
N ILE A 103 -1.41 2.78 -10.95
CA ILE A 103 -0.74 3.87 -10.24
C ILE A 103 -0.56 3.52 -8.77
N GLY A 104 -1.61 3.02 -8.11
CA GLY A 104 -1.54 2.55 -6.72
C GLY A 104 -0.52 1.43 -6.52
N ALA A 105 -0.47 0.47 -7.44
CA ALA A 105 0.54 -0.59 -7.44
C ALA A 105 1.97 -0.05 -7.59
N ALA A 106 2.19 0.95 -8.46
CA ALA A 106 3.47 1.62 -8.58
C ALA A 106 3.89 2.31 -7.27
N PHE A 107 2.97 3.02 -6.61
CA PHE A 107 3.22 3.62 -5.29
C PHE A 107 3.55 2.55 -4.23
N ALA A 108 2.89 1.39 -4.26
CA ALA A 108 3.20 0.28 -3.37
C ALA A 108 4.63 -0.25 -3.58
N ILE A 109 5.08 -0.40 -4.83
CA ILE A 109 6.46 -0.80 -5.13
C ILE A 109 7.47 0.25 -4.66
N VAL A 110 7.20 1.54 -4.92
CA VAL A 110 8.06 2.62 -4.42
C VAL A 110 8.11 2.63 -2.90
N GLY A 111 6.97 2.44 -2.22
CA GLY A 111 6.92 2.29 -0.77
C GLY A 111 7.75 1.10 -0.27
N GLY A 112 7.70 -0.03 -0.98
CA GLY A 112 8.54 -1.19 -0.74
C GLY A 112 10.04 -0.89 -0.90
N LEU A 113 10.43 -0.16 -1.96
CA LEU A 113 11.83 0.26 -2.17
C LEU A 113 12.31 1.20 -1.05
N ILE A 114 11.48 2.17 -0.66
CA ILE A 114 11.80 3.07 0.46
C ILE A 114 11.97 2.25 1.73
N ALA A 115 11.05 1.33 2.02
CA ALA A 115 11.15 0.46 3.18
C ALA A 115 12.43 -0.39 3.16
N TRP A 116 12.82 -0.93 1.99
CA TRP A 116 14.03 -1.73 1.85
C TRP A 116 15.31 -0.94 2.13
N PHE A 117 15.41 0.30 1.65
CA PHE A 117 16.65 1.09 1.76
C PHE A 117 16.77 1.89 3.05
N PHE A 118 15.65 2.37 3.60
CA PHE A 118 15.67 3.33 4.71
C PHE A 118 15.31 2.73 6.07
N ILE A 119 14.71 1.54 6.11
CA ILE A 119 14.28 0.93 7.38
C ILE A 119 15.29 -0.15 7.76
N PRO A 120 16.07 0.07 8.85
CA PRO A 120 17.05 -0.91 9.30
C PRO A 120 16.35 -2.13 9.90
N ASP A 121 16.90 -3.31 9.59
CA ASP A 121 16.46 -4.58 10.18
C ASP A 121 16.83 -4.62 11.67
N LYS A 122 15.82 -4.50 12.54
CA LYS A 122 16.00 -4.51 14.00
C LYS A 122 16.38 -5.87 14.59
N GLU A 123 16.21 -6.97 13.84
CA GLU A 123 16.58 -8.30 14.32
C GLU A 123 18.09 -8.45 14.58
N ARG A 124 18.93 -7.60 14.00
CA ARG A 124 20.40 -7.71 14.10
C ARG A 124 21.04 -7.16 15.37
N ASP A 125 20.28 -6.51 16.25
CA ASP A 125 20.80 -5.88 17.49
C ASP A 125 20.39 -6.62 18.79
N LEU A 126 19.76 -7.79 18.69
CA LEU A 126 19.40 -8.61 19.87
C LEU A 126 20.45 -9.69 20.20
N GLU A 127 21.54 -9.78 19.42
CA GLU A 127 22.65 -10.73 19.63
C GLU A 127 23.94 -10.07 20.17
N ALA A 128 23.86 -8.87 20.76
CA ALA A 128 25.01 -8.17 21.35
C ALA A 128 24.86 -7.95 22.86
#